data_AF-A0A7S2BQH4-F1
#
_entry.id   AF-A0A7S2BQH4-F1
#
_cell.length_a   1.000
_cell.length_b   1.000
_cell.length_c   1.000
_cell.angle_alpha   90.00
_cell.angle_beta   90.00
_cell.angle_gamma   90.00
#
_symmetry.space_group_name_H-M   'P 1'
#
loop_
_entity.id
_entity.type
_entity.pdbx_description
1 polymer ?
#
loop_
_entity_poly.entity_id
_entity_poly.type
_entity_poly.pdbx_seq_one_letter_code
_entity_poly.pdbx_strand_id
1 'polypeptide(L)'
;CFLSFDAYARVCLAGCASQLLLAFAYFFVAYTVQRLTSKMPVRWAAAVFCWSCMFMIIFTSLSLFKLDLYVEKAKMRSVKGLLILGPLFSSIATQLWIEGDHMEIVWLLAVLSVLLQIAWTALFLYEARPVGYFQLPMSFRSVRYLDIFGDSTDEGGAQDGSCGLESGQEPSELPQVREDEERAEAEGFREALLRLLQPGGYSEQLTDDERSRLKEMLQSCGPAPSREWP
;
A
#
# COMPACT_ATOMS: atom_id res chain seq x y z
N CYS A 1 -3.26 26.09 -16.68
CA CYS A 1 -3.28 24.62 -16.75
C CYS A 1 -3.80 24.01 -15.43
N PHE A 2 -5.07 24.24 -15.08
CA PHE A 2 -5.66 23.73 -13.82
C PHE A 2 -6.24 22.32 -13.98
N LEU A 3 -6.72 21.99 -15.19
CA LEU A 3 -7.38 20.72 -15.52
C LEU A 3 -6.47 19.51 -15.30
N SER A 4 -5.21 19.58 -15.78
CA SER A 4 -4.25 18.50 -15.60
C SER A 4 -3.90 18.29 -14.12
N PHE A 5 -3.77 19.37 -13.35
CA PHE A 5 -3.52 19.27 -11.90
C PHE A 5 -4.66 18.57 -11.17
N ASP A 6 -5.92 18.94 -11.45
CA ASP A 6 -7.10 18.27 -10.86
C ASP A 6 -7.17 16.78 -11.24
N ALA A 7 -6.86 16.43 -12.50
CA ALA A 7 -6.78 15.05 -12.95
C ALA A 7 -5.76 14.22 -12.13
N TYR A 8 -4.54 14.74 -11.96
CA TYR A 8 -3.51 14.07 -11.16
C TYR A 8 -3.87 13.96 -9.68
N ALA A 9 -4.48 14.99 -9.10
CA ALA A 9 -4.93 14.98 -7.70
C ALA A 9 -5.93 13.84 -7.45
N ARG A 10 -6.88 13.61 -8.38
CA ARG A 10 -7.86 12.52 -8.27
C ARG A 10 -7.21 11.14 -8.36
N VAL A 11 -6.27 10.96 -9.30
CA VAL A 11 -5.54 9.69 -9.45
C VAL A 11 -4.69 9.40 -8.21
N CYS A 12 -4.01 10.41 -7.68
CA CYS A 12 -3.23 10.31 -6.44
C CYS A 12 -4.12 9.95 -5.25
N LEU A 13 -5.27 10.60 -5.09
CA LEU A 13 -6.22 10.30 -4.02
C LEU A 13 -6.72 8.86 -4.09
N ALA A 14 -7.07 8.37 -5.27
CA ALA A 14 -7.48 6.97 -5.47
C ALA A 14 -6.35 5.99 -5.12
N GLY A 15 -5.12 6.28 -5.57
CA GLY A 15 -3.92 5.53 -5.23
C GLY A 15 -3.70 5.47 -3.72
N CYS A 16 -3.67 6.61 -3.04
CA CYS A 16 -3.50 6.72 -1.59
C CYS A 16 -4.61 5.98 -0.82
N ALA A 17 -5.88 6.14 -1.22
CA ALA A 17 -7.00 5.43 -0.59
C ALA A 17 -6.84 3.91 -0.70
N SER A 18 -6.39 3.42 -1.86
CA SER A 18 -6.16 1.99 -2.05
C SER A 18 -5.01 1.44 -1.21
N GLN A 19 -3.90 2.18 -1.11
CA GLN A 19 -2.73 1.80 -0.30
C GLN A 19 -3.08 1.83 1.18
N LEU A 20 -3.86 2.83 1.62
CA LEU A 20 -4.34 2.94 3.00
C LEU A 20 -5.25 1.76 3.38
N LEU A 21 -6.19 1.39 2.50
CA LEU A 21 -7.03 0.20 2.72
C LEU A 21 -6.19 -1.06 2.86
N LEU A 22 -5.18 -1.22 2.00
CA LEU A 22 -4.31 -2.40 2.06
C LEU A 22 -3.44 -2.41 3.32
N ALA A 23 -2.93 -1.25 3.75
CA ALA A 23 -2.23 -1.10 5.02
C ALA A 23 -3.13 -1.49 6.21
N PHE A 24 -4.42 -1.12 6.19
CA PHE A 24 -5.36 -1.58 7.19
C PHE A 24 -5.53 -3.10 7.17
N ALA A 25 -5.58 -3.74 5.99
CA ALA A 25 -5.64 -5.20 5.91
C ALA A 25 -4.44 -5.86 6.61
N TYR A 26 -3.22 -5.38 6.37
CA TYR A 26 -2.02 -5.86 7.05
C TYR A 26 -2.04 -5.56 8.55
N PHE A 27 -2.55 -4.39 8.95
CA PHE A 27 -2.71 -4.03 10.36
C PHE A 27 -3.62 -5.00 11.10
N PHE A 28 -4.76 -5.40 10.50
CA PHE A 28 -5.65 -6.40 11.10
C PHE A 28 -4.97 -7.76 11.25
N VAL A 29 -4.20 -8.19 10.24
CA VAL A 29 -3.41 -9.43 10.33
C VAL A 29 -2.43 -9.34 11.49
N ALA A 30 -1.61 -8.29 11.57
CA ALA A 30 -0.64 -8.11 12.66
C ALA A 30 -1.32 -8.03 14.05
N TYR A 31 -2.42 -7.29 14.15
CA TYR A 31 -3.22 -7.18 15.38
C TYR A 31 -3.75 -8.54 15.83
N THR A 32 -4.19 -9.38 14.90
CA THR A 32 -4.68 -10.71 15.24
C THR A 32 -3.57 -11.62 15.75
N VAL A 33 -2.35 -11.58 15.20
CA VAL A 33 -1.19 -12.31 15.75
C VAL A 33 -0.97 -11.97 17.21
N GLN A 34 -0.91 -10.67 17.53
CA GLN A 34 -0.66 -10.20 18.88
C GLN A 34 -1.77 -10.68 19.85
N ARG A 35 -3.02 -10.68 19.40
CA ARG A 35 -4.17 -11.15 20.18
C ARG A 35 -4.20 -12.67 20.34
N LEU A 36 -3.87 -13.44 19.31
CA LEU A 36 -3.85 -14.91 19.36
C LEU A 36 -2.75 -15.41 20.32
N THR A 37 -1.62 -14.72 20.40
CA THR A 37 -0.55 -15.05 21.37
C THR A 37 -0.97 -14.77 22.82
N SER A 38 -1.88 -13.82 23.05
CA SER A 38 -2.22 -13.30 24.39
C SER A 38 -3.31 -14.10 25.14
N LYS A 39 -3.41 -15.41 24.95
CA LYS A 39 -4.30 -16.34 25.69
C LYS A 39 -5.81 -16.13 25.51
N MET A 40 -6.29 -15.88 24.29
CA MET A 40 -7.73 -16.02 24.03
C MET A 40 -8.13 -17.51 24.04
N PRO A 41 -9.19 -17.92 24.78
CA PRO A 41 -9.60 -19.32 24.87
C PRO A 41 -10.18 -19.87 23.56
N VAL A 42 -10.53 -19.01 22.60
CA VAL A 42 -11.23 -19.39 21.37
C VAL A 42 -10.45 -18.92 20.14
N ARG A 43 -9.42 -19.67 19.75
CA ARG A 43 -8.54 -19.37 18.59
C ARG A 43 -9.31 -19.23 17.28
N TRP A 44 -10.31 -20.08 17.06
CA TRP A 44 -11.07 -20.11 15.80
C TRP A 44 -11.89 -18.83 15.59
N ALA A 45 -12.45 -18.24 16.65
CA ALA A 45 -13.27 -17.04 16.53
C ALA A 45 -12.43 -15.83 16.10
N ALA A 46 -11.21 -15.69 16.63
CA ALA A 46 -10.28 -14.64 16.25
C ALA A 46 -9.81 -14.80 14.79
N ALA A 47 -9.57 -16.04 14.34
CA ALA A 47 -9.25 -16.31 12.94
C ALA A 47 -10.40 -15.91 12.01
N VAL A 48 -11.63 -16.35 12.29
CA VAL A 48 -12.81 -16.00 11.47
C VAL A 48 -13.01 -14.49 11.39
N PHE A 49 -12.83 -13.77 12.51
CA PHE A 49 -12.90 -12.32 12.54
C PHE A 49 -11.81 -11.65 11.68
N CYS A 50 -10.57 -12.15 11.74
CA CYS A 50 -9.49 -11.65 10.89
C CYS A 50 -9.81 -11.82 9.40
N TRP A 51 -10.23 -13.03 9.02
CA TRP A 51 -10.56 -13.36 7.64
C TRP A 51 -11.72 -12.50 7.12
N SER A 52 -12.78 -12.31 7.91
CA SER A 52 -13.92 -11.50 7.50
C SER A 52 -13.56 -10.02 7.33
N CYS A 53 -12.80 -9.43 8.27
CA CYS A 53 -12.31 -8.05 8.16
C CYS A 53 -11.41 -7.88 6.92
N MET A 54 -10.49 -8.82 6.68
CA MET A 54 -9.62 -8.79 5.51
C MET A 54 -10.42 -8.82 4.20
N PHE A 55 -11.36 -9.76 4.06
CA PHE A 55 -12.20 -9.84 2.87
C PHE A 55 -13.04 -8.58 2.66
N MET A 56 -13.56 -7.99 3.73
CA MET A 56 -14.32 -6.74 3.65
C MET A 56 -13.46 -5.60 3.08
N ILE A 57 -12.23 -5.45 3.57
CA ILE A 57 -11.29 -4.40 3.12
C ILE A 57 -10.86 -4.64 1.67
N ILE A 58 -10.52 -5.87 1.31
CA ILE A 58 -10.17 -6.24 -0.07
C ILE A 58 -11.35 -5.95 -1.01
N PHE A 59 -12.57 -6.33 -0.63
CA PHE A 59 -13.77 -6.07 -1.44
C PHE A 59 -14.05 -4.58 -1.61
N THR A 60 -13.80 -3.79 -0.56
CA THR A 60 -13.93 -2.33 -0.58
C THR A 60 -12.90 -1.72 -1.53
N SER A 61 -11.64 -2.15 -1.45
CA SER A 61 -10.57 -1.71 -2.35
C SER A 61 -10.87 -2.08 -3.81
N LEU A 62 -11.35 -3.30 -4.07
CA LEU A 62 -11.79 -3.72 -5.40
C LEU A 62 -12.96 -2.89 -5.95
N SER A 63 -13.89 -2.50 -5.08
CA SER A 63 -15.01 -1.64 -5.45
C SER A 63 -14.54 -0.24 -5.81
N LEU A 64 -13.61 0.32 -5.04
CA LEU A 64 -12.97 1.61 -5.31
C LEU A 64 -12.25 1.58 -6.66
N PHE A 65 -11.46 0.54 -6.94
CA PHE A 65 -10.81 0.37 -8.24
C PHE A 65 -11.77 0.21 -9.40
N LYS A 66 -12.90 -0.49 -9.20
CA LYS A 66 -13.91 -0.64 -10.24
C LYS A 66 -14.62 0.67 -10.55
N LEU A 67 -14.71 1.59 -9.59
CA LEU A 67 -15.28 2.92 -9.80
C LEU A 67 -14.32 3.85 -10.53
N ASP A 68 -13.03 3.81 -10.16
CA ASP A 68 -12.03 4.77 -10.67
C ASP A 68 -11.34 4.34 -11.96
N LEU A 69 -11.08 3.05 -12.14
CA LEU A 69 -10.24 2.53 -13.22
C LEU A 69 -11.09 2.03 -14.40
N TYR A 70 -10.97 2.69 -15.56
CA TYR A 70 -11.59 2.24 -16.81
C TYR A 70 -10.56 1.44 -17.63
N VAL A 71 -10.19 0.27 -17.13
CA VAL A 71 -9.20 -0.60 -17.77
C VAL A 71 -9.88 -1.80 -18.44
N GLU A 72 -9.27 -2.28 -19.52
CA GLU A 72 -9.73 -3.45 -20.27
C GLU A 72 -9.95 -4.66 -19.34
N LYS A 73 -11.02 -5.44 -19.62
CA LYS A 73 -11.45 -6.58 -18.78
C LYS A 73 -10.32 -7.58 -18.51
N ALA A 74 -9.38 -7.75 -19.45
CA ALA A 74 -8.23 -8.63 -19.30
C ALA A 74 -7.27 -8.13 -18.21
N LYS A 75 -6.79 -6.88 -18.34
CA LYS A 75 -5.91 -6.24 -17.36
C LYS A 75 -6.54 -6.12 -15.97
N MET A 76 -7.86 -5.88 -15.92
CA MET A 76 -8.60 -5.81 -14.65
C MET A 76 -8.57 -7.15 -13.88
N ARG A 77 -8.48 -8.30 -14.57
CA ARG A 77 -8.32 -9.60 -13.89
C ARG A 77 -6.95 -9.71 -13.22
N SER A 78 -5.89 -9.26 -13.88
CA SER A 78 -4.53 -9.26 -13.31
C SER A 78 -4.44 -8.35 -12.09
N VAL A 79 -4.97 -7.13 -12.18
CA VAL A 79 -5.06 -6.16 -11.07
C VAL A 79 -5.79 -6.78 -9.86
N LYS A 80 -6.94 -7.41 -10.09
CA LYS A 80 -7.71 -8.10 -9.04
C LYS A 80 -6.90 -9.22 -8.39
N GLY A 81 -6.20 -10.02 -9.21
CA GLY A 81 -5.37 -11.11 -8.74
C GLY A 81 -4.26 -10.62 -7.81
N LEU A 82 -3.47 -9.64 -8.25
CA LEU A 82 -2.36 -9.10 -7.45
C LEU A 82 -2.84 -8.48 -6.13
N LEU A 83 -3.92 -7.71 -6.16
CA LEU A 83 -4.47 -7.05 -4.97
C LEU A 83 -4.95 -8.05 -3.91
N ILE A 84 -5.54 -9.18 -4.34
CA ILE A 84 -6.05 -10.21 -3.43
C ILE A 84 -4.91 -11.09 -2.91
N LEU A 85 -3.99 -11.50 -3.78
CA LEU A 85 -2.95 -12.47 -3.46
C LEU A 85 -1.95 -11.95 -2.41
N GLY A 86 -1.66 -10.65 -2.36
CA GLY A 86 -0.70 -10.07 -1.40
C GLY A 86 -1.11 -10.29 0.06
N PRO A 87 -2.26 -9.75 0.49
CA PRO A 87 -2.80 -9.97 1.83
C PRO A 87 -3.10 -11.44 2.13
N LEU A 88 -3.50 -12.24 1.13
CA LEU A 88 -3.72 -13.68 1.30
C LEU A 88 -2.43 -14.40 1.70
N PHE A 89 -1.33 -14.21 0.98
CA PHE A 89 -0.05 -14.84 1.32
C PHE A 89 0.46 -14.40 2.68
N SER A 90 0.33 -13.12 3.01
CA SER A 90 0.67 -12.62 4.35
C SER A 90 -0.16 -13.28 5.46
N SER A 91 -1.44 -13.52 5.20
CA SER A 91 -2.34 -14.13 6.17
C SER A 91 -2.06 -15.61 6.36
N ILE A 92 -1.77 -16.34 5.27
CA ILE A 92 -1.35 -17.75 5.32
C ILE A 92 -0.02 -17.88 6.06
N ALA A 93 0.98 -17.03 5.74
CA ALA A 93 2.26 -17.01 6.43
C ALA A 93 2.08 -16.80 7.94
N THR A 94 1.16 -15.92 8.30
CA THR A 94 0.82 -15.61 9.69
C THR A 94 0.20 -16.79 10.43
N GLN A 95 -0.75 -17.50 9.80
CA GLN A 95 -1.35 -18.69 10.42
C GLN A 95 -0.31 -19.79 10.61
N LEU A 96 0.54 -20.02 9.60
CA LEU A 96 1.60 -21.02 9.65
C LEU A 96 2.64 -20.70 10.73
N TRP A 97 2.98 -19.42 10.90
CA TRP A 97 3.84 -18.95 11.99
C TRP A 97 3.26 -19.26 13.38
N ILE A 98 1.95 -19.11 13.55
CA ILE A 98 1.27 -19.39 14.83
C ILE A 98 1.26 -20.88 15.16
N GLU A 99 1.18 -21.74 14.14
CA GLU A 99 1.30 -23.19 14.29
C GLU A 99 2.73 -23.61 14.65
N GLY A 100 3.72 -22.79 14.28
CA GLY A 100 5.14 -23.02 14.56
C GLY A 100 5.78 -24.08 13.67
N ASP A 101 5.11 -24.47 12.59
CA ASP A 101 5.58 -25.46 11.63
C ASP A 101 6.22 -24.78 10.41
N HIS A 102 7.24 -25.42 9.83
CA HIS A 102 7.90 -25.00 8.59
C HIS A 102 8.28 -23.50 8.45
N MET A 103 9.15 -22.99 9.32
CA MET A 103 9.63 -21.60 9.28
C MET A 103 10.17 -21.13 7.92
N GLU A 104 10.81 -22.02 7.15
CA GLU A 104 11.29 -21.72 5.80
C GLU A 104 10.16 -21.28 4.84
N ILE A 105 9.00 -21.95 4.93
CA ILE A 105 7.83 -21.64 4.11
C ILE A 105 7.24 -20.29 4.53
N VAL A 106 7.24 -19.99 5.83
CA VAL A 106 6.78 -18.68 6.33
C VAL A 106 7.61 -17.54 5.74
N TRP A 107 8.94 -17.67 5.78
CA TRP A 107 9.83 -16.66 5.19
C TRP A 107 9.62 -16.50 3.68
N LEU A 108 9.47 -17.60 2.94
CA LEU A 108 9.18 -17.54 1.51
C LEU A 108 7.85 -16.84 1.22
N LEU A 109 6.79 -17.15 1.97
CA LEU A 109 5.49 -16.51 1.82
C LEU A 109 5.52 -15.02 2.19
N ALA A 110 6.30 -14.64 3.20
CA ALA A 110 6.49 -13.24 3.59
C ALA A 110 7.25 -12.44 2.53
N VAL A 111 8.33 -13.00 1.96
CA VAL A 111 9.04 -12.36 0.84
C VAL A 111 8.12 -12.26 -0.38
N LEU A 112 7.38 -13.32 -0.68
CA LEU A 112 6.44 -13.34 -1.80
C LEU A 112 5.34 -12.28 -1.66
N SER A 113 4.79 -12.07 -0.45
CA SER A 113 3.77 -11.04 -0.22
C SER A 113 4.32 -9.64 -0.48
N VAL A 114 5.56 -9.36 -0.03
CA VAL A 114 6.24 -8.08 -0.28
C VAL A 114 6.53 -7.89 -1.77
N LEU A 115 7.02 -8.91 -2.47
CA LEU A 115 7.25 -8.83 -3.92
C LEU A 115 5.95 -8.57 -4.68
N LEU A 116 4.86 -9.19 -4.25
CA LEU A 116 3.55 -8.97 -4.87
C LEU A 116 3.01 -7.56 -4.60
N GLN A 117 3.28 -7.01 -3.42
CA GLN A 117 2.96 -5.64 -3.07
C GLN A 117 3.74 -4.63 -3.94
N ILE A 118 5.03 -4.87 -4.14
CA ILE A 118 5.87 -4.04 -5.03
C ILE A 118 5.37 -4.15 -6.46
N ALA A 119 5.10 -5.36 -6.95
CA ALA A 119 4.55 -5.59 -8.29
C ALA A 119 3.21 -4.88 -8.50
N TRP A 120 2.35 -4.87 -7.47
CA TRP A 120 1.09 -4.14 -7.46
C TRP A 120 1.31 -2.63 -7.60
N THR A 121 2.19 -2.06 -6.77
CA THR A 121 2.52 -0.62 -6.82
C THR A 121 3.12 -0.25 -8.17
N ALA A 122 4.03 -1.06 -8.71
CA ALA A 122 4.63 -0.85 -10.03
C ALA A 122 3.58 -0.90 -11.15
N LEU A 123 2.64 -1.84 -11.08
CA LEU A 123 1.53 -1.93 -12.05
C LEU A 123 0.61 -0.70 -11.97
N PHE A 124 0.34 -0.21 -10.76
CA PHE A 124 -0.44 1.02 -10.56
C PHE A 124 0.28 2.24 -11.17
N LEU A 125 1.58 2.39 -10.92
CA LEU A 125 2.40 3.45 -11.53
C LEU A 125 2.42 3.33 -13.06
N TYR A 126 2.52 2.12 -13.59
CA TYR A 126 2.50 1.87 -15.03
C TYR A 126 1.19 2.31 -15.68
N GLU A 127 0.04 2.02 -15.06
CA GLU A 127 -1.26 2.46 -15.56
C GLU A 127 -1.53 3.97 -15.32
N ALA A 128 -0.82 4.59 -14.37
CA ALA A 128 -0.83 6.03 -14.14
C ALA A 128 0.11 6.82 -15.08
N ARG A 129 0.85 6.14 -15.95
CA ARG A 129 1.77 6.79 -16.88
C ARG A 129 1.01 7.74 -17.82
N PRO A 130 1.48 8.98 -18.02
CA PRO A 130 0.86 9.90 -18.96
C PRO A 130 0.98 9.38 -20.40
N VAL A 131 -0.08 9.53 -21.18
CA VAL A 131 -0.09 9.19 -22.61
C VAL A 131 -0.71 10.33 -23.40
N GLY A 132 -0.21 10.58 -24.62
CA GLY A 132 -0.74 11.60 -25.53
C GLY A 132 -0.14 13.00 -25.34
N TYR A 133 -0.63 13.94 -26.14
CA TYR A 133 -0.10 15.31 -26.22
C TYR A 133 -0.26 16.09 -24.91
N PHE A 134 -1.37 15.87 -24.19
CA PHE A 134 -1.68 16.56 -22.93
C PHE A 134 -1.03 15.91 -21.69
N GLN A 135 -0.27 14.82 -21.86
CA GLN A 135 0.35 14.08 -20.76
C GLN A 135 -0.64 13.73 -19.62
N LEU A 136 -1.83 13.22 -19.99
CA LEU A 136 -2.88 12.87 -19.03
C LEU A 136 -2.97 11.35 -18.85
N PRO A 137 -3.30 10.87 -17.64
CA PRO A 137 -3.49 9.44 -17.40
C PRO A 137 -4.90 8.99 -17.88
N MET A 138 -5.01 8.70 -19.18
CA MET A 138 -6.28 8.39 -19.87
C MET A 138 -6.92 7.05 -19.49
N SER A 139 -6.24 6.23 -18.68
CA SER A 139 -6.76 4.96 -18.13
C SER A 139 -7.80 5.17 -17.02
N PHE A 140 -7.88 6.39 -16.46
CA PHE A 140 -8.79 6.70 -15.36
C PHE A 140 -10.09 7.32 -15.87
N ARG A 141 -11.21 6.83 -15.32
CA ARG A 141 -12.55 7.29 -15.71
C ARG A 141 -12.76 8.76 -15.36
N SER A 142 -12.24 9.18 -14.21
CA SER A 142 -12.29 10.57 -13.72
C SER A 142 -11.64 11.57 -14.68
N VAL A 143 -10.62 11.13 -15.42
CA VAL A 143 -9.88 11.95 -16.39
C VAL A 143 -10.63 12.05 -17.71
N ARG A 144 -11.20 10.94 -18.19
CA ARG A 144 -12.04 10.96 -19.41
C ARG A 144 -13.26 11.86 -19.29
N TYR A 145 -13.86 11.96 -18.11
CA TYR A 145 -14.99 12.87 -17.90
C TYR A 145 -14.59 14.35 -17.89
N LEU A 146 -13.33 14.68 -17.61
CA LEU A 146 -12.84 16.06 -17.74
C LEU A 146 -12.69 16.46 -19.21
N ASP A 147 -12.37 15.51 -20.09
CA ASP A 147 -12.14 15.72 -21.52
C ASP A 147 -13.44 16.10 -22.27
N ILE A 148 -14.58 15.55 -21.86
CA ILE A 148 -15.90 15.83 -22.48
C ILE A 148 -16.31 17.32 -22.37
N PHE A 149 -15.77 18.05 -21.40
CA PHE A 149 -16.05 19.48 -21.23
C PHE A 149 -14.99 20.38 -21.89
N GLY A 150 -13.90 19.81 -22.42
CA GLY A 150 -12.84 20.55 -23.11
C GLY A 150 -13.05 20.67 -24.61
N ASP A 151 -13.72 19.71 -25.25
CA ASP A 151 -13.93 19.67 -26.70
C ASP A 151 -15.21 20.42 -27.14
N SER A 152 -15.40 21.63 -26.62
CA SER A 152 -16.53 22.51 -27.02
C SER A 152 -16.11 23.59 -28.02
N THR A 153 -14.94 23.46 -28.64
CA THR A 153 -14.43 24.36 -29.70
C THR A 153 -14.34 23.57 -30.99
N ASP A 154 -15.44 23.53 -31.75
CA ASP A 154 -15.74 24.48 -32.85
C ASP A 154 -15.27 23.92 -34.19
N GLU A 155 -16.15 23.21 -34.89
CA GLU A 155 -16.09 23.04 -36.35
C GLU A 155 -16.40 24.36 -37.10
N GLY A 156 -16.19 25.51 -36.45
CA GLY A 156 -16.78 26.80 -36.78
C GLY A 156 -15.78 27.93 -37.00
N GLY A 157 -14.61 27.66 -37.57
CA GLY A 157 -13.80 28.69 -38.23
C GLY A 157 -12.78 29.44 -37.35
N ALA A 158 -11.60 29.60 -37.95
CA ALA A 158 -10.50 30.48 -37.62
C ALA A 158 -10.79 31.64 -36.64
N GLN A 159 -10.07 31.66 -35.51
CA GLN A 159 -9.25 32.81 -35.08
C GLN A 159 -8.51 32.50 -33.78
N ASP A 160 -7.19 32.39 -33.87
CA ASP A 160 -6.19 33.06 -33.02
C ASP A 160 -6.57 33.33 -31.54
N GLY A 161 -7.05 32.30 -30.85
CA GLY A 161 -7.16 32.27 -29.39
C GLY A 161 -5.92 31.64 -28.77
N SER A 162 -4.74 32.16 -29.13
CA SER A 162 -3.48 31.81 -28.48
C SER A 162 -3.66 31.97 -26.97
N CYS A 163 -3.83 30.87 -26.24
CA CYS A 163 -3.21 30.77 -24.93
C CYS A 163 -1.71 30.89 -25.23
N GLY A 164 -1.25 32.15 -25.23
CA GLY A 164 0.15 32.53 -25.35
C GLY A 164 0.92 31.88 -24.23
N LEU A 165 1.25 30.62 -24.41
CA LEU A 165 2.59 30.13 -24.17
C LEU A 165 3.44 30.91 -25.16
N GLU A 166 3.93 32.07 -24.71
CA GLU A 166 5.15 32.61 -25.26
C GLU A 166 6.10 31.43 -25.44
N SER A 167 6.47 31.20 -26.70
CA SER A 167 7.73 30.62 -27.12
C SER A 167 8.84 31.50 -26.55
N GLY A 168 9.00 31.45 -25.24
CA GLY A 168 9.97 32.18 -24.45
C GLY A 168 10.72 31.15 -23.65
N GLN A 169 11.86 30.75 -24.22
CA GLN A 169 12.91 29.96 -23.57
C GLN A 169 12.57 28.48 -23.40
N GLU A 170 13.32 27.63 -24.11
CA GLU A 170 13.76 26.37 -23.50
C GLU A 170 14.51 26.74 -22.21
N PRO A 171 14.05 26.37 -21.02
CA PRO A 171 15.01 25.94 -20.02
C PRO A 171 15.40 24.53 -20.45
N SER A 172 16.55 24.38 -21.11
CA SER A 172 17.23 23.08 -21.27
C SER A 172 17.73 22.52 -19.91
N GLU A 173 17.04 22.85 -18.82
CA GLU A 173 17.27 22.46 -17.44
C GLU A 173 15.93 22.09 -16.80
N LEU A 174 15.34 20.97 -17.24
CA LEU A 174 14.37 20.20 -16.46
C LEU A 174 15.04 18.86 -16.13
N PRO A 175 14.87 18.29 -14.94
CA PRO A 175 15.14 18.82 -13.61
C PRO A 175 15.98 17.80 -12.81
N GLN A 176 17.30 17.99 -12.67
CA GLN A 176 18.14 17.09 -11.84
C GLN A 176 17.60 16.93 -10.41
N VAL A 177 16.97 17.98 -9.86
CA VAL A 177 16.35 17.97 -8.53
C VAL A 177 15.29 16.86 -8.37
N ARG A 178 14.55 16.51 -9.43
CA ARG A 178 13.49 15.50 -9.34
C ARG A 178 14.05 14.07 -9.36
N GLU A 179 15.14 13.85 -10.09
CA GLU A 179 15.83 12.55 -10.09
C GLU A 179 16.55 12.30 -8.76
N ASP A 180 17.05 13.37 -8.11
CA ASP A 180 17.70 13.27 -6.81
C ASP A 180 16.70 13.02 -5.67
N GLU A 181 15.48 13.57 -5.76
CA GLU A 181 14.39 13.30 -4.80
C GLU A 181 13.86 11.86 -4.92
N GLU A 182 13.64 11.35 -6.14
CA GLU A 182 13.29 9.94 -6.35
C GLU A 182 14.41 8.99 -5.89
N ARG A 183 15.69 9.36 -6.06
CA ARG A 183 16.82 8.59 -5.50
C ARG A 183 16.81 8.59 -3.98
N ALA A 184 16.57 9.73 -3.34
CA ALA A 184 16.54 9.84 -1.89
C ALA A 184 15.40 8.99 -1.27
N GLU A 185 14.20 9.00 -1.87
CA GLU A 185 13.11 8.14 -1.43
C GLU A 185 13.42 6.65 -1.66
N ALA A 186 14.02 6.30 -2.79
CA ALA A 186 14.43 4.93 -3.09
C ALA A 186 15.52 4.43 -2.11
N GLU A 187 16.48 5.28 -1.74
CA GLU A 187 17.51 4.95 -0.75
C GLU A 187 16.93 4.82 0.65
N GLY A 188 16.04 5.73 1.06
CA GLY A 188 15.36 5.63 2.36
C GLY A 188 14.50 4.38 2.47
N PHE A 189 13.78 4.02 1.41
CA PHE A 189 13.02 2.77 1.35
C PHE A 189 13.95 1.56 1.40
N ARG A 190 15.06 1.57 0.65
CA ARG A 190 16.06 0.49 0.67
C ARG A 190 16.67 0.31 2.05
N GLU A 191 17.01 1.38 2.76
CA GLU A 191 17.51 1.29 4.14
C GLU A 191 16.46 0.75 5.11
N ALA A 192 15.21 1.19 5.00
CA ALA A 192 14.12 0.66 5.82
C ALA A 192 13.89 -0.83 5.56
N LEU A 193 13.96 -1.26 4.30
CA LEU A 193 13.79 -2.64 3.88
C LEU A 193 14.99 -3.50 4.34
N LEU A 194 16.21 -2.97 4.29
CA LEU A 194 17.40 -3.61 4.83
C LEU A 194 17.32 -3.76 6.37
N ARG A 195 16.79 -2.77 7.08
CA ARG A 195 16.55 -2.86 8.53
C ARG A 195 15.49 -3.90 8.88
N LEU A 196 14.42 -3.99 8.09
CA LEU A 196 13.37 -5.01 8.27
C LEU A 196 13.84 -6.41 7.89
N LEU A 197 14.71 -6.54 6.89
CA LEU A 197 15.26 -7.82 6.44
C LEU A 197 16.42 -8.34 7.31
N GLN A 198 16.97 -7.56 8.24
CA GLN A 198 17.98 -8.07 9.17
C GLN A 198 17.35 -9.11 10.12
N PRO A 199 17.70 -10.40 9.99
CA PRO A 199 17.19 -11.43 10.87
C PRO A 199 17.87 -11.25 12.25
N GLY A 200 17.17 -10.59 13.18
CA GLY A 200 17.66 -10.34 14.54
C GLY A 200 17.14 -9.05 15.20
N GLY A 201 16.64 -8.08 14.42
CA GLY A 201 16.39 -6.72 14.93
C GLY A 201 15.31 -6.55 16.01
N TYR A 202 14.33 -7.45 16.11
CA TYR A 202 13.25 -7.30 17.09
C TYR A 202 13.50 -7.99 18.44
N SER A 203 14.45 -8.92 18.53
CA SER A 203 14.78 -9.60 19.80
C SER A 203 16.00 -8.99 20.51
N GLU A 204 16.83 -8.22 19.80
CA GLU A 204 18.14 -7.77 20.30
C GLU A 204 18.24 -6.26 20.54
N GLN A 205 17.18 -5.50 20.27
CA GLN A 205 17.12 -4.06 20.59
C GLN A 205 16.42 -3.71 21.91
N LEU A 206 16.00 -4.71 22.70
CA LEU A 206 15.75 -4.43 24.11
C LEU A 206 17.12 -4.34 24.78
N THR A 207 17.68 -3.13 24.82
CA THR A 207 18.95 -2.84 25.49
C THR A 207 18.94 -3.49 26.87
N ASP A 208 20.07 -4.05 27.31
CA ASP A 208 20.17 -4.72 28.62
C ASP A 208 19.68 -3.80 29.77
N ASP A 209 19.74 -2.48 29.58
CA ASP A 209 19.16 -1.49 30.50
C ASP A 209 17.62 -1.56 30.54
N GLU A 210 16.93 -1.59 29.39
CA GLU A 210 15.47 -1.76 29.34
C GLU A 210 15.04 -3.12 29.87
N ARG A 211 15.82 -4.17 29.59
CA ARG A 211 15.58 -5.52 30.13
C ARG A 211 15.77 -5.56 31.66
N SER A 212 16.70 -4.78 32.19
CA SER A 212 16.94 -4.63 33.63
C SER A 212 15.82 -3.82 34.30
N ARG A 213 15.38 -2.72 33.69
CA ARG A 213 14.23 -1.93 34.16
C ARG A 213 12.93 -2.74 34.15
N LEU A 214 12.69 -3.55 33.12
CA LEU A 214 11.54 -4.45 33.07
C LEU A 214 11.60 -5.51 34.18
N LYS A 215 12.79 -6.03 34.50
CA LYS A 215 12.98 -6.95 35.63
C LYS A 215 12.74 -6.26 36.97
N GLU A 216 13.20 -5.03 37.16
CA GLU A 216 12.94 -4.23 38.37
C GLU A 216 11.45 -3.92 38.52
N MET A 217 10.76 -3.53 37.44
CA MET A 217 9.31 -3.29 37.47
C MET A 217 8.51 -4.57 37.73
N LEU A 218 8.95 -5.73 37.22
CA LEU A 218 8.33 -7.01 37.51
C LEU A 218 8.59 -7.45 38.96
N GLN A 219 9.76 -7.18 39.52
CA GLN A 219 10.06 -7.43 40.93
C GLN A 219 9.30 -6.47 41.87
N SER A 220 9.11 -5.21 41.49
CA SER A 220 8.37 -4.25 42.30
C SER A 220 6.86 -4.51 42.31
N CYS A 221 6.33 -5.16 41.28
CA CYS A 221 4.91 -5.53 41.22
C CYS A 221 4.50 -6.64 42.20
N GLY A 222 5.46 -7.23 42.93
CA GLY A 222 5.18 -8.29 43.90
C GLY A 222 4.70 -9.59 43.24
N PRO A 223 4.72 -10.72 43.97
CA PRO A 223 4.22 -11.98 43.45
C PRO A 223 2.75 -11.82 43.08
N ALA A 224 2.41 -12.13 41.82
CA ALA A 224 1.03 -12.13 41.37
C ALA A 224 0.20 -13.00 42.33
N PRO A 225 -0.93 -12.49 42.85
CA PRO A 225 -1.74 -13.22 43.81
C PRO A 225 -2.13 -14.56 43.18
N SER A 226 -1.83 -15.66 43.88
CA SER A 226 -2.23 -17.00 43.50
C SER A 226 -3.75 -17.08 43.52
N ARG A 227 -4.38 -16.73 42.39
CA ARG A 227 -5.79 -17.04 42.15
C ARG A 227 -5.88 -18.53 41.94
N GLU A 228 -6.22 -19.23 43.03
CA GLU A 228 -6.84 -20.55 42.95
C GLU A 228 -8.14 -20.38 42.15
N TRP A 229 -8.16 -20.90 40.94
CA TRP A 229 -9.37 -20.99 40.13
C TRP A 229 -10.12 -22.27 40.52
N PRO A 230 -11.43 -22.20 40.82
CA PRO A 230 -12.27 -23.38 40.99
C PRO A 230 -12.48 -24.13 39.66
#